data_AF-A0A2E3NMM6-F1
#
_entry.id   AF-A0A2E3NMM6-F1
#
_cell.length_a   1.000
_cell.length_b   1.000
_cell.length_c   1.000
_cell.angle_alpha   90.00
_cell.angle_beta   90.00
_cell.angle_gamma   90.00
#
_symmetry.space_group_name_H-M   'P 1'
#
loop_
_entity.id
_entity.type
_entity.pdbx_description
1 polymer ?
#
loop_
_entity_poly.entity_id
_entity_poly.type
_entity_poly.pdbx_seq_one_letter_code
_entity_poly.pdbx_strand_id
1 'polypeptide(L)'
;MSSTVARRRDRRGGFTLIELMLVVTVLSIVMYLTLDSLRTQQKTSLVTEQIVEVQNNVRAVSSLLEREIRMAGFMVPDAASVCALDRTGGSDELYLSEVEMIAPSDERDGTLGARLSSFASWNAANTVGTTVTGLALDATTTDLDDDGSYFYDNDGNGTPEADFRVGGGFILADMANPSRGAVCGTVGAASSALITLTILAGQLDPHSSNADAPEEIVIVPAARYSIEDAATGRLERNGDLLVKDVDDFQISLFFDNDSDGVIDGGEEQGVSGTAYDPGDEDNSALAEVRFSIVLRAESNDPNFDSGVFRNFENRVAVVGNDNFRRRVMLGAVRPRNVVIQGSI
;
A
#
# COMPACT_ATOMS: atom_id res chain seq x y z
N MET A 1 29.44 45.02 82.62
CA MET A 1 29.39 43.84 83.51
C MET A 1 28.21 42.98 83.10
N SER A 2 28.45 41.67 83.01
CA SER A 2 27.72 40.65 82.24
C SER A 2 26.29 40.40 82.71
N SER A 3 25.31 40.43 81.78
CA SER A 3 23.97 39.85 81.98
C SER A 3 23.93 38.45 81.34
N THR A 4 23.73 37.43 82.17
CA THR A 4 23.61 36.03 81.77
C THR A 4 22.28 35.76 81.05
N VAL A 5 22.37 35.31 79.80
CA VAL A 5 21.25 34.88 78.96
C VAL A 5 20.65 33.58 79.50
N ALA A 6 19.35 33.58 79.81
CA ALA A 6 18.60 32.38 80.19
C ALA A 6 18.35 31.51 78.95
N ARG A 7 19.01 30.35 78.87
CA ARG A 7 18.85 29.36 77.79
C ARG A 7 17.57 28.56 78.03
N ARG A 8 16.50 28.86 77.28
CA ARG A 8 15.27 28.06 77.26
C ARG A 8 15.60 26.67 76.71
N ARG A 9 15.41 25.64 77.52
CA ARG A 9 15.68 24.23 77.17
C ARG A 9 14.44 23.69 76.48
N ASP A 10 14.46 23.60 75.16
CA ASP A 10 13.39 22.91 74.43
C ASP A 10 13.38 21.43 74.84
N ARG A 11 12.27 21.01 75.45
CA ARG A 11 11.99 19.61 75.75
C ARG A 11 11.77 18.88 74.42
N ARG A 12 12.82 18.26 73.89
CA ARG A 12 12.70 17.29 72.80
C ARG A 12 11.95 16.07 73.36
N GLY A 13 10.66 15.96 73.07
CA GLY A 13 9.90 14.73 73.31
C GLY A 13 10.42 13.63 72.39
N GLY A 14 10.70 12.45 72.94
CA GLY A 14 10.96 11.26 72.14
C GLY A 14 9.65 10.69 71.59
N PHE A 15 9.71 10.10 70.40
CA PHE A 15 8.54 9.48 69.77
C PHE A 15 8.10 8.23 70.53
N THR A 16 6.78 8.06 70.67
CA THR A 16 6.21 6.82 71.24
C THR A 16 6.13 5.73 70.17
N LEU A 17 6.18 4.46 70.58
CA LEU A 17 6.14 3.32 69.65
C LEU A 17 4.84 3.32 68.82
N ILE A 18 3.71 3.70 69.42
CA ILE A 18 2.41 3.79 68.73
C ILE A 18 2.40 4.89 67.66
N GLU A 19 3.06 6.02 67.90
CA GLU A 19 3.16 7.12 66.94
C GLU A 19 3.98 6.69 65.72
N LEU A 20 5.07 5.93 65.92
CA LEU A 20 5.85 5.36 64.82
C LEU A 20 5.04 4.33 64.02
N MET A 21 4.28 3.46 64.69
CA MET A 21 3.40 2.51 64.00
C MET A 21 2.36 3.23 63.16
N LEU A 22 1.73 4.28 63.69
CA LEU A 22 0.72 5.07 62.96
C LEU A 22 1.35 5.73 61.72
N VAL A 23 2.52 6.38 61.88
CA VAL A 23 3.23 7.03 60.77
C VAL A 23 3.56 6.03 59.66
N VAL A 24 4.10 4.86 60.00
CA VAL A 24 4.44 3.82 59.00
C VAL A 24 3.18 3.29 58.30
N THR A 25 2.08 3.08 59.03
CA THR A 25 0.82 2.62 58.43
C THR A 25 0.20 3.65 57.48
N VAL A 26 0.25 4.94 57.80
CA VAL A 26 -0.27 5.99 56.91
C VAL A 26 0.66 6.14 55.70
N LEU A 27 1.97 6.12 55.90
CA LEU A 27 2.96 6.21 54.82
C LEU A 27 2.79 5.05 53.83
N SER A 28 2.56 3.82 54.30
CA SER A 28 2.37 2.67 53.41
C SER A 28 1.09 2.77 52.60
N ILE A 29 -0.01 3.26 53.18
CA ILE A 29 -1.27 3.50 52.46
C ILE A 29 -1.07 4.57 51.39
N VAL A 30 -0.43 5.69 51.73
CA VAL A 30 -0.15 6.75 50.76
C VAL A 30 0.75 6.23 49.64
N MET A 31 1.81 5.50 49.97
CA MET A 31 2.73 4.92 48.98
C MET A 31 2.02 3.92 48.06
N TYR A 32 1.10 3.11 48.60
CA TYR A 32 0.29 2.20 47.80
C TYR A 32 -0.55 2.96 46.77
N LEU A 33 -1.25 4.02 47.22
CA LEU A 33 -2.07 4.85 46.33
C LEU A 33 -1.24 5.58 45.27
N THR A 34 -0.07 6.10 45.63
CA THR A 34 0.80 6.79 44.66
C THR A 34 1.39 5.83 43.64
N LEU A 35 1.81 4.62 44.06
CA LEU A 35 2.30 3.59 43.15
C LEU A 35 1.21 3.08 42.21
N ASP A 36 -0.01 2.91 42.70
CA ASP A 36 -1.15 2.50 41.87
C ASP A 36 -1.52 3.56 40.82
N SER A 37 -1.54 4.83 41.23
CA SER A 37 -1.69 5.97 40.33
C SER A 37 -0.57 6.03 39.29
N LEU A 38 0.69 5.85 39.70
CA LEU A 38 1.84 5.86 38.79
C LEU A 38 1.72 4.75 37.73
N ARG A 39 1.34 3.53 38.13
CA ARG A 39 1.15 2.40 37.21
C ARG A 39 0.05 2.69 36.20
N THR A 40 -1.07 3.24 36.65
CA THR A 40 -2.18 3.61 35.77
C THR A 40 -1.77 4.70 34.77
N GLN A 41 -1.01 5.70 35.23
CA GLN A 41 -0.47 6.76 34.38
C GLN A 41 0.52 6.22 33.34
N GLN A 42 1.48 5.38 33.75
CA GLN A 42 2.44 4.75 32.83
C GLN A 42 1.73 3.94 31.76
N LYS A 43 0.75 3.11 32.15
CA LYS A 43 -0.03 2.33 31.21
C LYS A 43 -0.78 3.22 30.22
N THR A 44 -1.41 4.29 30.71
CA THR A 44 -2.16 5.23 29.87
C THR A 44 -1.23 5.96 28.90
N SER A 45 -0.02 6.34 29.35
CA SER A 45 1.01 6.96 28.50
C SER A 45 1.40 6.04 27.36
N LEU A 46 1.76 4.79 27.65
CA LEU A 46 2.16 3.81 26.65
C LEU A 46 1.07 3.55 25.60
N VAL A 47 -0.18 3.35 26.06
CA VAL A 47 -1.32 3.16 25.14
C VAL A 47 -1.54 4.40 24.26
N THR A 48 -1.39 5.60 24.83
CA THR A 48 -1.55 6.85 24.09
C THR A 48 -0.45 7.02 23.04
N GLU A 49 0.80 6.74 23.40
CA GLU A 49 1.95 6.78 22.50
C GLU A 49 1.75 5.83 21.32
N GLN A 50 1.35 4.58 21.58
CA GLN A 50 1.06 3.59 20.54
C GLN A 50 -0.07 4.01 19.61
N ILE A 51 -1.16 4.59 20.15
CA ILE A 51 -2.26 5.08 19.33
C ILE A 51 -1.82 6.24 18.43
N VAL A 52 -0.99 7.14 18.97
CA VAL A 52 -0.47 8.29 18.20
C VAL A 52 0.45 7.81 17.08
N GLU A 53 1.32 6.85 17.36
CA GLU A 53 2.19 6.24 16.34
C GLU A 53 1.38 5.63 15.20
N VAL A 54 0.45 4.73 15.52
CA VAL A 54 -0.41 4.08 14.52
C VAL A 54 -1.17 5.13 13.71
N GLN A 55 -1.72 6.18 14.34
CA GLN A 55 -2.41 7.25 13.62
C GLN A 55 -1.50 8.05 12.68
N ASN A 56 -0.26 8.33 13.10
CA ASN A 56 0.69 9.06 12.27
C ASN A 56 1.13 8.22 11.08
N ASN A 57 1.43 6.93 11.30
CA ASN A 57 1.82 6.00 10.24
C ASN A 57 0.70 5.81 9.22
N VAL A 58 -0.54 5.60 9.67
CA VAL A 58 -1.72 5.51 8.78
C VAL A 58 -1.87 6.75 7.91
N ARG A 59 -1.74 7.96 8.47
CA ARG A 59 -1.88 9.21 7.71
C ARG A 59 -0.78 9.38 6.67
N ALA A 60 0.44 8.99 6.99
CA ALA A 60 1.56 9.07 6.07
C ALA A 60 1.35 8.12 4.87
N VAL A 61 0.99 6.87 5.14
CA VAL A 61 0.72 5.86 4.11
C VAL A 61 -0.50 6.23 3.28
N SER A 62 -1.59 6.69 3.90
CA SER A 62 -2.80 7.07 3.18
C SER A 62 -2.57 8.26 2.26
N SER A 63 -1.85 9.29 2.74
CA SER A 63 -1.52 10.44 1.91
C SER A 63 -0.63 10.07 0.72
N LEU A 64 0.23 9.06 0.87
CA LEU A 64 1.05 8.54 -0.21
C LEU A 64 0.20 7.78 -1.23
N LEU A 65 -0.60 6.81 -0.78
CA LEU A 65 -1.52 6.04 -1.63
C LEU A 65 -2.50 6.94 -2.37
N GLU A 66 -3.16 7.87 -1.67
CA GLU A 66 -4.10 8.81 -2.30
C GLU A 66 -3.46 9.67 -3.37
N ARG A 67 -2.18 10.06 -3.18
CA ARG A 67 -1.43 10.81 -4.18
C ARG A 67 -1.08 9.95 -5.37
N GLU A 68 -0.58 8.74 -5.16
CA GLU A 68 -0.15 7.86 -6.26
C GLU A 68 -1.34 7.33 -7.07
N ILE A 69 -2.44 6.91 -6.42
CA ILE A 69 -3.67 6.52 -7.12
C ILE A 69 -4.19 7.66 -7.99
N ARG A 70 -4.12 8.89 -7.47
CA ARG A 70 -4.55 10.08 -8.22
C ARG A 70 -3.66 10.39 -9.42
N MET A 71 -2.38 10.01 -9.35
CA MET A 71 -1.41 10.20 -10.44
C MET A 71 -1.35 9.01 -11.39
N ALA A 72 -1.95 7.87 -11.05
CA ALA A 72 -2.06 6.72 -11.94
C ALA A 72 -2.68 7.14 -13.29
N GLY A 73 -2.16 6.56 -14.38
CA GLY A 73 -2.50 6.92 -15.76
C GLY A 73 -1.79 8.18 -16.29
N PHE A 74 -0.90 8.83 -15.53
CA PHE A 74 -0.23 10.03 -16.04
C PHE A 74 0.70 9.71 -17.20
N MET A 75 0.41 10.25 -18.39
CA MET A 75 1.21 10.11 -19.62
C MET A 75 1.42 8.67 -20.10
N VAL A 76 0.69 7.71 -19.55
CA VAL A 76 0.67 6.30 -19.96
C VAL A 76 -0.73 5.94 -20.44
N PRO A 77 -0.89 4.86 -21.21
CA PRO A 77 -2.20 4.44 -21.67
C PRO A 77 -3.14 4.11 -20.49
N ASP A 78 -4.39 4.53 -20.58
CA ASP A 78 -5.43 4.28 -19.56
C ASP A 78 -5.55 2.79 -19.21
N ALA A 79 -5.40 1.93 -20.22
CA ALA A 79 -5.40 0.47 -20.09
C ALA A 79 -4.32 -0.06 -19.11
N ALA A 80 -3.22 0.68 -18.94
CA ALA A 80 -2.08 0.31 -18.09
C ALA A 80 -1.94 1.20 -16.83
N SER A 81 -3.02 1.87 -16.41
CA SER A 81 -2.99 2.82 -15.28
C SER A 81 -2.94 2.14 -13.90
N VAL A 82 -3.79 1.15 -13.67
CA VAL A 82 -3.94 0.45 -12.39
C VAL A 82 -4.07 -1.05 -12.63
N CYS A 83 -3.52 -1.85 -11.73
CA CYS A 83 -3.79 -3.28 -11.65
C CYS A 83 -3.75 -3.71 -10.19
N ALA A 84 -4.37 -4.83 -9.86
CA ALA A 84 -4.37 -5.34 -8.49
C ALA A 84 -4.39 -6.86 -8.49
N LEU A 85 -3.96 -7.44 -7.38
CA LEU A 85 -4.15 -8.85 -7.10
C LEU A 85 -5.13 -8.98 -5.95
N ASP A 86 -6.34 -9.41 -6.27
CA ASP A 86 -7.41 -9.67 -5.31
C ASP A 86 -7.20 -11.04 -4.64
N ARG A 87 -7.02 -11.05 -3.32
CA ARG A 87 -6.88 -12.27 -2.52
C ARG A 87 -7.95 -12.36 -1.45
N THR A 88 -8.99 -13.12 -1.75
CA THR A 88 -10.05 -13.50 -0.79
C THR A 88 -9.56 -14.07 0.56
N GLY A 89 -8.37 -14.69 0.61
CA GLY A 89 -7.79 -15.31 1.81
C GLY A 89 -6.64 -14.55 2.46
N GLY A 90 -6.24 -13.39 1.93
CA GLY A 90 -5.05 -12.67 2.37
C GLY A 90 -5.16 -11.18 2.10
N SER A 91 -4.05 -10.46 2.25
CA SER A 91 -4.00 -9.06 1.82
C SER A 91 -3.82 -8.97 0.30
N ASP A 92 -4.45 -7.96 -0.28
CA ASP A 92 -4.36 -7.65 -1.70
C ASP A 92 -3.02 -6.99 -2.04
N GLU A 93 -2.73 -6.90 -3.32
CA GLU A 93 -1.62 -6.10 -3.84
C GLU A 93 -2.12 -5.09 -4.86
N LEU A 94 -1.56 -3.88 -4.82
CA LEU A 94 -1.89 -2.81 -5.76
C LEU A 94 -0.68 -2.50 -6.63
N TYR A 95 -0.92 -2.31 -7.91
CA TYR A 95 0.05 -1.85 -8.90
C TYR A 95 -0.48 -0.54 -9.48
N LEU A 96 0.32 0.52 -9.40
CA LEU A 96 -0.01 1.84 -9.94
C LEU A 96 1.07 2.24 -10.93
N SER A 97 0.70 2.69 -12.12
CA SER A 97 1.67 3.22 -13.09
C SER A 97 2.56 4.29 -12.44
N GLU A 98 3.88 4.14 -12.55
CA GLU A 98 4.80 5.12 -11.98
C GLU A 98 4.96 6.33 -12.88
N VAL A 99 5.16 7.49 -12.25
CA VAL A 99 5.39 8.77 -12.92
C VAL A 99 6.82 9.27 -12.76
N GLU A 100 7.65 8.56 -11.98
CA GLU A 100 8.98 9.03 -11.60
C GLU A 100 9.93 9.07 -12.79
N MET A 101 9.80 8.09 -13.69
CA MET A 101 10.57 7.93 -14.94
C MET A 101 9.95 8.61 -16.16
N ILE A 102 8.81 9.28 -15.99
CA ILE A 102 8.14 9.91 -17.12
C ILE A 102 8.53 11.37 -17.15
N ALA A 103 9.30 11.78 -18.16
CA ALA A 103 9.62 13.19 -18.33
C ALA A 103 8.41 13.96 -18.89
N PRO A 104 7.97 15.02 -18.20
CA PRO A 104 6.96 15.93 -18.71
C PRO A 104 7.49 16.83 -19.84
N SER A 105 8.68 16.60 -20.39
CA SER A 105 9.08 17.24 -21.65
C SER A 105 8.54 16.49 -22.87
N ASP A 106 8.12 15.24 -22.68
CA ASP A 106 7.53 14.39 -23.73
C ASP A 106 5.98 14.38 -23.65
N GLU A 107 5.37 15.53 -23.34
CA GLU A 107 3.91 15.70 -23.19
C GLU A 107 3.12 15.44 -24.48
N ARG A 108 3.78 15.11 -25.60
CA ARG A 108 3.13 15.03 -26.90
C ARG A 108 2.52 13.67 -27.21
N ASP A 109 3.00 12.58 -26.62
CA ASP A 109 2.55 11.25 -27.02
C ASP A 109 1.56 10.57 -26.06
N GLY A 110 1.37 11.02 -24.82
CA GLY A 110 0.28 10.60 -23.91
C GLY A 110 0.08 9.09 -23.71
N THR A 111 1.02 8.28 -24.21
CA THR A 111 0.94 6.82 -24.39
C THR A 111 2.32 6.21 -24.19
N LEU A 112 3.06 6.75 -23.22
CA LEU A 112 4.41 6.33 -22.90
C LEU A 112 4.39 4.93 -22.27
N GLY A 113 5.39 4.14 -22.62
CA GLY A 113 5.56 2.77 -22.18
C GLY A 113 6.40 2.00 -23.19
N ALA A 114 7.12 0.99 -22.69
CA ALA A 114 7.92 0.13 -23.54
C ALA A 114 7.02 -0.76 -24.39
N ARG A 115 7.20 -0.72 -25.71
CA ARG A 115 6.41 -1.49 -26.66
C ARG A 115 7.13 -2.77 -27.04
N LEU A 116 6.37 -3.77 -27.45
CA LEU A 116 6.95 -4.96 -28.06
C LEU A 116 7.56 -4.63 -29.43
N SER A 117 8.68 -5.27 -29.74
CA SER A 117 9.28 -5.17 -31.08
C SER A 117 8.33 -5.73 -32.15
N SER A 118 8.46 -5.26 -33.39
CA SER A 118 7.61 -5.70 -34.52
C SER A 118 7.63 -7.21 -34.85
N PHE A 119 8.52 -7.99 -34.25
CA PHE A 119 8.60 -9.45 -34.41
C PHE A 119 8.15 -10.22 -33.16
N ALA A 120 7.76 -9.51 -32.10
CA ALA A 120 7.22 -10.08 -30.87
C ALA A 120 5.70 -9.91 -30.84
N SER A 121 5.02 -10.81 -30.12
CA SER A 121 3.59 -10.75 -29.84
C SER A 121 3.36 -11.28 -28.43
N TRP A 122 2.25 -10.90 -27.81
CA TRP A 122 1.88 -11.47 -26.52
C TRP A 122 1.28 -12.86 -26.71
N ASN A 123 1.78 -13.83 -25.94
CA ASN A 123 1.24 -15.17 -25.95
C ASN A 123 0.16 -15.28 -24.87
N ALA A 124 -1.08 -15.59 -25.25
CA ALA A 124 -2.17 -15.81 -24.30
C ALA A 124 -1.92 -16.97 -23.31
N ALA A 125 -0.93 -17.84 -23.55
CA ALA A 125 -0.48 -18.84 -22.58
C ALA A 125 0.39 -18.26 -21.44
N ASN A 126 0.76 -16.98 -21.51
CA ASN A 126 1.45 -16.27 -20.44
C ASN A 126 0.44 -15.92 -19.33
N THR A 127 0.23 -16.85 -18.40
CA THR A 127 -0.76 -16.72 -17.33
C THR A 127 -0.11 -16.42 -15.98
N VAL A 128 -0.92 -16.13 -14.96
CA VAL A 128 -0.48 -15.96 -13.57
C VAL A 128 0.43 -17.11 -13.11
N GLY A 129 1.55 -16.76 -12.46
CA GLY A 129 2.56 -17.68 -11.96
C GLY A 129 3.65 -18.07 -12.98
N THR A 130 3.58 -17.57 -14.21
CA THR A 130 4.60 -17.81 -15.23
C THR A 130 5.66 -16.71 -15.24
N THR A 131 6.90 -17.08 -15.58
CA THR A 131 7.98 -16.13 -15.88
C THR A 131 8.22 -16.12 -17.39
N VAL A 132 7.91 -14.98 -18.02
CA VAL A 132 8.15 -14.71 -19.43
C VAL A 132 9.57 -14.19 -19.57
N THR A 133 10.47 -14.97 -20.16
CA THR A 133 11.88 -14.61 -20.32
C THR A 133 12.18 -14.11 -21.72
N GLY A 134 12.94 -13.01 -21.85
CA GLY A 134 13.46 -12.55 -23.13
C GLY A 134 12.38 -12.00 -24.07
N LEU A 135 11.37 -11.34 -23.52
CA LEU A 135 10.37 -10.63 -24.31
C LEU A 135 11.04 -9.45 -25.03
N ALA A 136 10.96 -9.42 -26.36
CA ALA A 136 11.68 -8.44 -27.16
C ALA A 136 10.95 -7.10 -27.23
N LEU A 137 11.64 -6.05 -26.78
CA LEU A 137 11.16 -4.67 -26.75
C LEU A 137 11.62 -3.90 -27.99
N ASP A 138 10.84 -2.89 -28.37
CA ASP A 138 11.30 -1.84 -29.26
C ASP A 138 12.17 -0.87 -28.47
N ALA A 139 13.48 -0.95 -28.68
CA ALA A 139 14.49 -0.13 -27.99
C ALA A 139 14.32 1.39 -28.19
N THR A 140 13.48 1.83 -29.11
CA THR A 140 13.14 3.26 -29.27
C THR A 140 12.05 3.74 -28.31
N THR A 141 11.42 2.83 -27.57
CA THR A 141 10.31 3.12 -26.64
C THR A 141 10.63 2.75 -25.20
N THR A 142 11.83 2.23 -24.94
CA THR A 142 12.25 1.76 -23.62
C THR A 142 12.84 2.84 -22.72
N ASP A 143 13.21 3.96 -23.33
CA ASP A 143 13.62 5.22 -22.68
C ASP A 143 12.35 6.09 -22.58
N LEU A 144 11.80 6.21 -21.37
CA LEU A 144 10.51 6.84 -21.09
C LEU A 144 10.62 8.32 -20.77
N ASP A 145 11.83 8.81 -20.48
CA ASP A 145 12.10 10.24 -20.29
C ASP A 145 12.84 10.90 -21.47
N ASP A 146 13.25 10.12 -22.48
CA ASP A 146 13.95 10.55 -23.71
C ASP A 146 15.18 11.42 -23.41
N ASP A 147 15.82 11.18 -22.26
CA ASP A 147 17.01 11.92 -21.85
C ASP A 147 18.31 11.24 -22.30
N GLY A 148 18.19 10.03 -22.88
CA GLY A 148 19.31 9.20 -23.35
C GLY A 148 20.22 8.71 -22.22
N SER A 149 19.75 8.82 -20.98
CA SER A 149 20.33 8.30 -19.75
C SER A 149 19.57 7.05 -19.32
N TYR A 150 19.79 6.66 -18.07
CA TYR A 150 19.25 5.47 -17.44
C TYR A 150 18.62 5.96 -16.19
N PHE A 151 17.33 5.70 -16.06
CA PHE A 151 16.73 5.90 -14.77
C PHE A 151 17.21 4.82 -13.78
N TYR A 152 17.34 3.58 -14.26
CA TYR A 152 17.87 2.44 -13.51
C TYR A 152 19.06 1.80 -14.23
N ASP A 153 20.18 1.65 -13.52
CA ASP A 153 21.35 0.86 -13.95
C ASP A 153 21.29 -0.50 -13.23
N ASN A 154 20.47 -1.41 -13.73
CA ASN A 154 20.15 -2.66 -13.04
C ASN A 154 21.34 -3.63 -13.00
N ASP A 155 22.29 -3.52 -13.92
CA ASP A 155 23.48 -4.37 -13.97
C ASP A 155 24.81 -3.66 -13.65
N GLY A 156 24.77 -2.34 -13.42
CA GLY A 156 25.94 -1.55 -13.02
C GLY A 156 26.93 -1.29 -14.15
N ASN A 157 26.53 -1.51 -15.41
CA ASN A 157 27.43 -1.46 -16.56
C ASN A 157 27.52 -0.07 -17.22
N GLY A 158 26.58 0.83 -16.90
CA GLY A 158 26.50 2.17 -17.50
C GLY A 158 26.29 2.18 -19.03
N THR A 159 25.48 1.26 -19.58
CA THR A 159 25.01 1.17 -21.01
C THR A 159 23.47 1.04 -21.19
N PRO A 160 22.78 1.77 -22.11
CA PRO A 160 21.33 1.87 -22.25
C PRO A 160 20.46 0.76 -21.63
N GLU A 161 19.70 0.96 -20.56
CA GLU A 161 18.69 -0.03 -20.13
C GLU A 161 17.27 0.51 -20.34
N ALA A 162 16.28 -0.38 -20.34
CA ALA A 162 14.90 0.06 -20.26
C ALA A 162 14.63 0.61 -18.86
N ASP A 163 13.77 1.63 -18.72
CA ASP A 163 13.47 2.31 -17.45
C ASP A 163 12.61 1.49 -16.47
N PHE A 164 12.96 0.22 -16.30
CA PHE A 164 12.34 -0.73 -15.39
C PHE A 164 13.30 -1.07 -14.27
N ARG A 165 12.83 -0.96 -13.03
CA ARG A 165 13.57 -1.43 -11.86
C ARG A 165 13.46 -2.95 -11.75
N VAL A 166 14.58 -3.66 -11.67
CA VAL A 166 14.55 -5.10 -11.33
C VAL A 166 13.97 -5.30 -9.92
N GLY A 167 12.98 -6.19 -9.80
CA GLY A 167 12.17 -6.38 -8.59
C GLY A 167 11.02 -5.37 -8.44
N GLY A 168 10.95 -4.33 -9.28
CA GLY A 168 9.83 -3.40 -9.37
C GLY A 168 8.59 -4.04 -10.01
N GLY A 169 7.46 -3.34 -9.91
CA GLY A 169 6.22 -3.75 -10.56
C GLY A 169 6.17 -3.37 -12.04
N PHE A 170 5.29 -4.03 -12.79
CA PHE A 170 4.89 -3.59 -14.13
C PHE A 170 3.38 -3.76 -14.31
N ILE A 171 2.82 -3.00 -15.23
CA ILE A 171 1.48 -3.20 -15.80
C ILE A 171 1.65 -3.32 -17.32
N LEU A 172 1.02 -4.31 -17.93
CA LEU A 172 1.03 -4.58 -19.35
C LEU A 172 -0.41 -4.62 -19.84
N ALA A 173 -0.68 -3.95 -20.95
CA ALA A 173 -2.00 -3.95 -21.58
C ALA A 173 -1.86 -3.89 -23.10
N ASP A 174 -2.95 -4.18 -23.81
CA ASP A 174 -3.09 -3.83 -25.23
C ASP A 174 -3.74 -2.45 -25.32
N MET A 175 -2.97 -1.43 -25.66
CA MET A 175 -3.49 -0.06 -25.75
C MET A 175 -4.51 0.10 -26.90
N ALA A 176 -4.35 -0.66 -27.98
CA ALA A 176 -5.27 -0.60 -29.11
C ALA A 176 -6.59 -1.32 -28.81
N ASN A 177 -6.58 -2.27 -27.87
CA ASN A 177 -7.75 -3.05 -27.44
C ASN A 177 -7.81 -3.19 -25.90
N PRO A 178 -8.15 -2.12 -25.16
CA PRO A 178 -8.16 -2.12 -23.70
C PRO A 178 -9.06 -3.18 -23.06
N SER A 179 -10.15 -3.55 -23.74
CA SER A 179 -11.08 -4.62 -23.32
C SER A 179 -10.47 -6.02 -23.28
N ARG A 180 -9.23 -6.21 -23.74
CA ARG A 180 -8.52 -7.49 -23.63
C ARG A 180 -7.98 -7.75 -22.21
N GLY A 181 -8.14 -6.79 -21.30
CA GLY A 181 -7.64 -6.89 -19.93
C GLY A 181 -6.24 -6.29 -19.76
N ALA A 182 -5.73 -6.45 -18.54
CA ALA A 182 -4.40 -6.04 -18.12
C ALA A 182 -3.65 -7.19 -17.42
N VAL A 183 -2.34 -7.07 -17.38
CA VAL A 183 -1.43 -8.03 -16.73
C VAL A 183 -0.50 -7.25 -15.81
N CYS A 184 -0.33 -7.69 -14.58
CA CYS A 184 0.66 -7.10 -13.68
C CYS A 184 1.49 -8.14 -12.94
N GLY A 185 2.65 -7.70 -12.48
CA GLY A 185 3.63 -8.59 -11.87
C GLY A 185 4.93 -7.88 -11.55
N THR A 186 6.02 -8.63 -11.48
CA THR A 186 7.36 -8.09 -11.18
C THR A 186 8.34 -8.27 -12.32
N VAL A 187 9.26 -7.31 -12.44
CA VAL A 187 10.35 -7.34 -13.41
C VAL A 187 11.48 -8.21 -12.87
N GLY A 188 11.84 -9.28 -13.59
CA GLY A 188 12.94 -10.18 -13.24
C GLY A 188 14.29 -9.74 -13.79
N ALA A 189 14.31 -9.14 -14.97
CA ALA A 189 15.49 -8.56 -15.62
C ALA A 189 15.03 -7.59 -16.70
N ALA A 190 15.78 -6.51 -16.93
CA ALA A 190 15.52 -5.54 -18.00
C ALA A 190 16.83 -5.15 -18.69
N SER A 191 16.74 -4.90 -19.99
CA SER A 191 17.77 -4.26 -20.81
C SER A 191 17.05 -3.40 -21.87
N SER A 192 17.79 -2.63 -22.66
CA SER A 192 17.21 -1.79 -23.72
C SER A 192 16.43 -2.55 -24.80
N ALA A 193 16.57 -3.87 -24.92
CA ALA A 193 15.89 -4.64 -25.97
C ALA A 193 15.15 -5.88 -25.46
N LEU A 194 15.36 -6.28 -24.21
CA LEU A 194 14.78 -7.50 -23.65
C LEU A 194 14.29 -7.25 -22.24
N ILE A 195 13.13 -7.82 -21.92
CA ILE A 195 12.61 -7.83 -20.55
C ILE A 195 12.21 -9.24 -20.13
N THR A 196 12.39 -9.53 -18.84
CA THR A 196 11.90 -10.74 -18.19
C THR A 196 10.87 -10.34 -17.15
N LEU A 197 9.68 -10.92 -17.23
CA LEU A 197 8.52 -10.58 -16.41
C LEU A 197 8.04 -11.81 -15.66
N THR A 198 7.65 -11.65 -14.40
CA THR A 198 6.93 -12.68 -13.64
C THR A 198 5.51 -12.20 -13.41
N ILE A 199 4.53 -12.93 -13.95
CA ILE A 199 3.13 -12.54 -13.91
C ILE A 199 2.52 -12.94 -12.58
N LEU A 200 1.89 -11.98 -11.90
CA LEU A 200 1.27 -12.19 -10.59
C LEU A 200 -0.24 -12.01 -10.61
N ALA A 201 -0.79 -11.22 -11.54
CA ALA A 201 -2.23 -11.07 -11.73
C ALA A 201 -2.57 -10.77 -13.20
N GLY A 202 -3.79 -11.15 -13.58
CA GLY A 202 -4.37 -10.85 -14.89
C GLY A 202 -3.83 -11.68 -16.04
N GLN A 203 -4.43 -11.48 -17.20
CA GLN A 203 -4.08 -12.09 -18.48
C GLN A 203 -4.62 -11.19 -19.60
N LEU A 204 -4.00 -11.22 -20.78
CA LEU A 204 -4.66 -10.66 -21.97
C LEU A 204 -5.49 -11.72 -22.69
N ASP A 205 -6.71 -11.36 -23.05
CA ASP A 205 -7.56 -12.17 -23.90
C ASP A 205 -6.92 -12.39 -25.29
N PRO A 206 -7.21 -13.52 -25.96
CA PRO A 206 -6.62 -13.81 -27.26
C PRO A 206 -6.97 -12.76 -28.32
N HIS A 207 -5.97 -12.20 -28.98
CA HIS A 207 -6.18 -11.24 -30.08
C HIS A 207 -6.94 -11.86 -31.25
N SER A 208 -7.98 -11.18 -31.72
CA SER A 208 -8.82 -11.55 -32.85
C SER A 208 -8.62 -10.61 -34.03
N SER A 209 -7.95 -11.06 -35.09
CA SER A 209 -7.69 -10.26 -36.29
C SER A 209 -8.94 -9.80 -37.08
N ASN A 210 -10.13 -10.29 -36.72
CA ASN A 210 -11.40 -9.90 -37.34
C ASN A 210 -12.21 -8.90 -36.50
N ALA A 211 -11.91 -8.77 -35.20
CA ALA A 211 -12.69 -7.96 -34.26
C ALA A 211 -11.86 -6.85 -33.61
N ASP A 212 -10.55 -7.10 -33.46
CA ASP A 212 -9.65 -6.23 -32.73
C ASP A 212 -8.84 -5.35 -33.69
N ALA A 213 -8.45 -4.17 -33.23
CA ALA A 213 -7.42 -3.37 -33.86
C ALA A 213 -6.06 -4.10 -33.79
N PRO A 214 -5.09 -3.78 -34.67
CA PRO A 214 -3.76 -4.38 -34.61
C PRO A 214 -3.16 -4.28 -33.20
N GLU A 215 -2.65 -5.39 -32.69
CA GLU A 215 -2.13 -5.50 -31.33
C GLU A 215 -1.03 -4.44 -31.06
N GLU A 216 -1.20 -3.66 -29.99
CA GLU A 216 -0.24 -2.66 -29.52
C GLU A 216 0.02 -2.87 -28.03
N ILE A 217 0.88 -3.87 -27.74
CA ILE A 217 1.25 -4.20 -26.37
C ILE A 217 2.21 -3.15 -25.82
N VAL A 218 1.79 -2.54 -24.72
CA VAL A 218 2.56 -1.57 -23.94
C VAL A 218 2.86 -2.15 -22.57
N ILE A 219 4.05 -1.89 -22.07
CA ILE A 219 4.51 -2.27 -20.74
C ILE A 219 4.92 -0.98 -20.03
N VAL A 220 4.32 -0.76 -18.87
CA VAL A 220 4.50 0.43 -18.05
C VAL A 220 5.06 0.01 -16.71
N PRO A 221 6.11 0.66 -16.20
CA PRO A 221 6.61 0.40 -14.86
C PRO A 221 5.59 0.82 -13.80
N ALA A 222 5.50 0.04 -12.72
CA ALA A 222 4.46 0.22 -11.72
C ALA A 222 4.98 0.12 -10.28
N ALA A 223 4.44 0.97 -9.41
CA ALA A 223 4.62 0.93 -7.99
C ALA A 223 3.82 -0.24 -7.42
N ARG A 224 4.51 -1.27 -6.95
CA ARG A 224 3.92 -2.43 -6.29
C ARG A 224 3.78 -2.18 -4.80
N TYR A 225 2.54 -2.15 -4.32
CA TYR A 225 2.18 -2.15 -2.91
C TYR A 225 1.79 -3.55 -2.49
N SER A 226 2.53 -4.13 -1.56
CA SER A 226 2.27 -5.49 -1.09
C SER A 226 2.68 -5.68 0.36
N ILE A 227 2.15 -6.72 0.99
CA ILE A 227 2.60 -7.18 2.30
C ILE A 227 3.42 -8.46 2.11
N GLU A 228 4.75 -8.35 2.18
CA GLU A 228 5.67 -9.46 1.82
C GLU A 228 5.82 -10.52 2.94
N ASP A 229 5.29 -10.25 4.14
CA ASP A 229 5.26 -11.20 5.25
C ASP A 229 4.03 -10.98 6.14
N ALA A 230 3.07 -11.88 6.06
CA ALA A 230 1.86 -11.84 6.87
C ALA A 230 2.12 -11.95 8.38
N ALA A 231 3.28 -12.47 8.81
CA ALA A 231 3.63 -12.54 10.23
C ALA A 231 4.08 -11.19 10.79
N THR A 232 4.86 -10.42 10.03
CA THR A 232 5.37 -9.10 10.44
C THR A 232 4.51 -7.93 9.97
N GLY A 233 3.64 -8.12 8.98
CA GLY A 233 2.72 -7.09 8.51
C GLY A 233 3.45 -5.89 7.89
N ARG A 234 4.48 -6.15 7.09
CA ARG A 234 5.29 -5.09 6.46
C ARG A 234 4.65 -4.69 5.13
N LEU A 235 4.04 -3.50 5.08
CA LEU A 235 3.60 -2.92 3.82
C LEU A 235 4.80 -2.26 3.15
N GLU A 236 5.04 -2.64 1.91
CA GLU A 236 6.19 -2.22 1.13
C GLU A 236 5.75 -1.63 -0.21
N ARG A 237 6.53 -0.66 -0.70
CA ARG A 237 6.44 -0.10 -2.06
C ARG A 237 7.70 -0.50 -2.81
N ASN A 238 7.57 -1.33 -3.85
CA ASN A 238 8.72 -1.86 -4.61
C ASN A 238 9.82 -2.50 -3.72
N GLY A 239 9.42 -3.16 -2.62
CA GLY A 239 10.32 -3.76 -1.62
C GLY A 239 10.84 -2.78 -0.55
N ASP A 240 10.57 -1.48 -0.69
CA ASP A 240 10.94 -0.47 0.30
C ASP A 240 9.86 -0.39 1.39
N LEU A 241 10.26 -0.55 2.65
CA LEU A 241 9.34 -0.56 3.79
C LEU A 241 8.66 0.81 3.97
N LEU A 242 7.32 0.82 3.88
CA LEU A 242 6.51 2.00 4.20
C LEU A 242 6.08 2.01 5.66
N VAL A 243 5.52 0.89 6.12
CA VAL A 243 4.98 0.76 7.48
C VAL A 243 4.99 -0.70 7.93
N LYS A 244 5.09 -0.91 9.24
CA LYS A 244 5.01 -2.23 9.89
C LYS A 244 3.68 -2.39 10.60
N ASP A 245 3.40 -3.61 11.06
CA ASP A 245 2.21 -3.91 11.85
C ASP A 245 0.91 -3.62 11.09
N VAL A 246 0.92 -3.88 9.78
CA VAL A 246 -0.28 -3.94 8.95
C VAL A 246 -0.86 -5.35 9.02
N ASP A 247 -2.04 -5.46 9.61
CA ASP A 247 -2.78 -6.72 9.66
C ASP A 247 -3.45 -7.04 8.33
N ASP A 248 -3.87 -5.99 7.61
CA ASP A 248 -4.64 -6.14 6.39
C ASP A 248 -4.51 -4.93 5.45
N PHE A 249 -4.51 -5.22 4.15
CA PHE A 249 -4.58 -4.27 3.06
C PHE A 249 -5.51 -4.87 2.01
N GLN A 250 -6.62 -4.19 1.74
CA GLN A 250 -7.67 -4.62 0.82
C GLN A 250 -7.96 -3.52 -0.19
N ILE A 251 -8.37 -3.90 -1.39
CA ILE A 251 -8.65 -2.99 -2.50
C ILE A 251 -10.01 -3.36 -3.09
N SER A 252 -10.78 -2.33 -3.44
CA SER A 252 -11.93 -2.49 -4.32
C SER A 252 -11.87 -1.45 -5.44
N LEU A 253 -12.22 -1.87 -6.64
CA LEU A 253 -12.19 -1.02 -7.84
C LEU A 253 -13.62 -0.83 -8.33
N PHE A 254 -13.93 0.39 -8.77
CA PHE A 254 -15.21 0.74 -9.36
C PHE A 254 -15.02 1.08 -10.83
N PHE A 255 -15.63 0.29 -11.70
CA PHE A 255 -15.66 0.46 -13.15
C PHE A 255 -17.03 0.99 -13.57
N ASP A 256 -17.08 2.22 -14.09
CA ASP A 256 -18.29 2.91 -14.54
C ASP A 256 -18.57 2.52 -16.00
N ASN A 257 -19.09 1.31 -16.18
CA ASN A 257 -19.19 0.67 -17.49
C ASN A 257 -20.29 1.27 -18.38
N ASP A 258 -21.30 1.88 -17.78
CA ASP A 258 -22.39 2.55 -18.49
C ASP A 258 -22.34 4.08 -18.41
N SER A 259 -21.33 4.62 -17.72
CA SER A 259 -21.01 6.05 -17.65
C SER A 259 -22.09 6.90 -16.98
N ASP A 260 -22.89 6.31 -16.09
CA ASP A 260 -23.94 7.01 -15.36
C ASP A 260 -23.45 7.57 -14.00
N GLY A 261 -22.24 7.18 -13.58
CA GLY A 261 -21.60 7.63 -12.35
C GLY A 261 -22.23 7.08 -11.06
N VAL A 262 -23.09 6.06 -11.18
CA VAL A 262 -23.69 5.28 -10.10
C VAL A 262 -22.99 3.93 -10.03
N ILE A 263 -22.96 3.33 -8.83
CA ILE A 263 -22.44 1.96 -8.68
C ILE A 263 -23.59 0.99 -8.94
N ASP A 264 -23.53 0.29 -10.07
CA ASP A 264 -24.42 -0.80 -10.41
C ASP A 264 -23.88 -2.18 -10.03
N GLY A 265 -24.74 -3.18 -10.14
CA GLY A 265 -24.39 -4.55 -9.80
C GLY A 265 -23.30 -5.11 -10.71
N GLY A 266 -22.11 -5.36 -10.14
CA GLY A 266 -20.95 -5.92 -10.83
C GLY A 266 -19.88 -4.90 -11.21
N GLU A 267 -20.15 -3.61 -11.02
CA GLU A 267 -19.21 -2.52 -11.30
C GLU A 267 -18.21 -2.26 -10.18
N GLU A 268 -18.62 -2.51 -8.93
CA GLU A 268 -17.70 -2.58 -7.80
C GLU A 268 -17.15 -4.00 -7.67
N GLN A 269 -15.84 -4.13 -7.82
CA GLN A 269 -15.09 -5.38 -7.80
C GLN A 269 -14.06 -5.40 -6.66
N GLY A 270 -13.59 -6.59 -6.30
CA GLY A 270 -12.77 -6.81 -5.10
C GLY A 270 -13.61 -6.86 -3.81
N VAL A 271 -14.94 -6.90 -3.94
CA VAL A 271 -15.89 -6.93 -2.82
C VAL A 271 -16.54 -8.30 -2.67
N SER A 272 -17.18 -8.53 -1.53
CA SER A 272 -17.86 -9.81 -1.27
C SER A 272 -18.92 -10.10 -2.35
N GLY A 273 -18.69 -11.15 -3.14
CA GLY A 273 -19.58 -11.58 -4.22
C GLY A 273 -19.14 -11.18 -5.63
N THR A 274 -18.19 -10.24 -5.76
CA THR A 274 -17.63 -9.76 -7.03
C THR A 274 -16.11 -9.70 -6.91
N ALA A 275 -15.43 -10.77 -7.32
CA ALA A 275 -13.97 -10.79 -7.34
C ALA A 275 -13.43 -9.88 -8.45
N TYR A 276 -12.28 -9.26 -8.23
CA TYR A 276 -11.58 -8.49 -9.25
C TYR A 276 -10.58 -9.39 -9.98
N ASP A 277 -10.66 -9.44 -11.31
CA ASP A 277 -9.64 -10.06 -12.17
C ASP A 277 -9.20 -9.05 -13.24
N PRO A 278 -7.93 -8.59 -13.24
CA PRO A 278 -7.48 -7.63 -14.23
C PRO A 278 -7.59 -8.13 -15.67
N GLY A 279 -7.70 -9.44 -15.91
CA GLY A 279 -7.90 -9.98 -17.25
C GLY A 279 -9.29 -9.74 -17.84
N ASP A 280 -10.29 -9.48 -17.00
CA ASP A 280 -11.69 -9.29 -17.42
C ASP A 280 -12.08 -7.80 -17.53
N GLU A 281 -11.20 -6.89 -17.09
CA GLU A 281 -11.53 -5.46 -16.92
C GLU A 281 -10.89 -4.53 -17.96
N ASP A 282 -11.67 -3.52 -18.37
CA ASP A 282 -11.17 -2.38 -19.15
C ASP A 282 -10.85 -1.21 -18.21
N ASN A 283 -9.57 -0.97 -17.99
CA ASN A 283 -9.11 0.12 -17.13
C ASN A 283 -9.51 1.53 -17.60
N SER A 284 -9.98 1.71 -18.84
CA SER A 284 -10.55 2.99 -19.28
C SER A 284 -11.92 3.29 -18.63
N ALA A 285 -12.63 2.28 -18.14
CA ALA A 285 -13.85 2.45 -17.36
C ALA A 285 -13.59 2.68 -15.86
N LEU A 286 -12.33 2.62 -15.41
CA LEU A 286 -12.00 2.77 -13.99
C LEU A 286 -12.35 4.18 -13.48
N ALA A 287 -13.32 4.26 -12.59
CA ALA A 287 -13.81 5.51 -12.03
C ALA A 287 -13.26 5.79 -10.62
N GLU A 288 -13.07 4.76 -9.80
CA GLU A 288 -12.59 4.92 -8.42
C GLU A 288 -11.80 3.70 -7.93
N VAL A 289 -10.71 3.95 -7.21
CA VAL A 289 -9.99 2.93 -6.45
C VAL A 289 -10.20 3.21 -4.97
N ARG A 290 -10.76 2.24 -4.28
CA ARG A 290 -10.92 2.24 -2.83
C ARG A 290 -9.89 1.32 -2.22
N PHE A 291 -9.32 1.76 -1.11
CA PHE A 291 -8.38 0.97 -0.35
C PHE A 291 -8.72 1.00 1.13
N SER A 292 -8.51 -0.13 1.78
CA SER A 292 -8.77 -0.36 3.19
C SER A 292 -7.50 -0.89 3.82
N ILE A 293 -6.93 -0.16 4.78
CA ILE A 293 -5.72 -0.58 5.50
C ILE A 293 -5.98 -0.67 7.00
N VAL A 294 -5.51 -1.75 7.60
CA VAL A 294 -5.65 -2.04 9.03
C VAL A 294 -4.28 -2.12 9.67
N LEU A 295 -3.95 -1.15 10.50
CA LEU A 295 -2.75 -1.17 11.33
C LEU A 295 -3.10 -1.58 12.75
N ARG A 296 -2.19 -2.33 13.39
CA ARG A 296 -2.26 -2.65 14.82
C ARG A 296 -1.20 -1.90 15.61
N ALA A 297 -1.41 -1.77 16.91
CA ALA A 297 -0.39 -1.32 17.85
C ALA A 297 0.76 -2.34 17.96
N GLU A 298 1.98 -1.88 18.26
CA GLU A 298 3.16 -2.74 18.37
C GLU A 298 3.04 -3.78 19.51
N SER A 299 2.34 -3.44 20.60
CA SER A 299 2.13 -4.35 21.72
C SER A 299 0.66 -4.59 22.01
N ASN A 300 0.35 -5.79 22.52
CA ASN A 300 -0.97 -6.06 23.04
C ASN A 300 -1.24 -5.26 24.34
N ASP A 301 -2.50 -4.95 24.59
CA ASP A 301 -2.98 -4.45 25.88
C ASP A 301 -3.80 -5.57 26.53
N PRO A 302 -3.25 -6.33 27.48
CA PRO A 302 -3.94 -7.48 28.09
C PRO A 302 -5.29 -7.16 28.75
N ASN A 303 -5.60 -5.88 28.96
CA ASN A 303 -6.88 -5.44 29.51
C ASN A 303 -7.84 -4.91 28.42
N PHE A 304 -7.44 -5.01 27.15
CA PHE A 304 -8.26 -4.66 26.01
C PHE A 304 -9.00 -5.91 25.54
N ASP A 305 -10.26 -6.04 25.96
CA ASP A 305 -11.12 -7.19 25.68
C ASP A 305 -12.07 -6.98 24.48
N SER A 306 -12.02 -5.79 23.87
CA SER A 306 -12.99 -5.30 22.91
C SER A 306 -12.44 -5.18 21.47
N GLY A 307 -11.22 -5.66 21.22
CA GLY A 307 -10.61 -5.68 19.89
C GLY A 307 -11.22 -6.80 19.05
N VAL A 308 -11.98 -6.46 18.02
CA VAL A 308 -12.53 -7.45 17.07
C VAL A 308 -12.05 -7.09 15.68
N PHE A 309 -11.62 -8.10 14.93
CA PHE A 309 -11.34 -7.95 13.50
C PHE A 309 -12.63 -7.56 12.75
N ARG A 310 -12.48 -6.73 11.71
CA ARG A 310 -13.59 -6.30 10.86
C ARG A 310 -13.38 -6.92 9.48
N ASN A 311 -14.48 -7.29 8.82
CA ASN A 311 -14.43 -7.67 7.42
C ASN A 311 -14.16 -6.40 6.62
N PHE A 312 -13.26 -6.49 5.64
CA PHE A 312 -13.01 -5.42 4.67
C PHE A 312 -13.10 -6.02 3.29
N GLU A 313 -13.83 -5.33 2.41
CA GLU A 313 -14.14 -5.73 1.04
C GLU A 313 -14.57 -7.20 0.95
N ASN A 314 -13.74 -8.10 0.41
CA ASN A 314 -14.06 -9.51 0.28
C ASN A 314 -13.39 -10.42 1.34
N ARG A 315 -12.53 -9.87 2.21
CA ARG A 315 -11.83 -10.64 3.24
C ARG A 315 -12.69 -10.86 4.48
N VAL A 316 -12.77 -12.13 4.88
CA VAL A 316 -13.44 -12.53 6.12
C VAL A 316 -12.52 -12.26 7.31
N ALA A 317 -13.05 -11.55 8.31
CA ALA A 317 -12.35 -11.27 9.55
C ALA A 317 -12.00 -12.54 10.32
N VAL A 318 -10.81 -12.55 10.91
CA VAL A 318 -10.43 -13.61 11.86
C VAL A 318 -11.35 -13.53 13.09
N VAL A 319 -11.93 -14.66 13.48
CA VAL A 319 -12.78 -14.73 14.66
C VAL A 319 -11.92 -14.73 15.92
N GLY A 320 -12.04 -13.69 16.74
CA GLY A 320 -11.37 -13.62 18.05
C GLY A 320 -11.00 -12.20 18.47
N ASN A 321 -10.38 -12.12 19.65
CA ASN A 321 -9.69 -10.94 20.15
C ASN A 321 -8.26 -11.36 20.52
N ASP A 322 -7.27 -10.63 20.02
CA ASP A 322 -5.85 -10.83 20.27
C ASP A 322 -5.24 -9.72 21.14
N ASN A 323 -6.10 -8.88 21.72
CA ASN A 323 -5.77 -7.77 22.61
C ASN A 323 -4.96 -6.65 21.95
N PHE A 324 -4.88 -6.63 20.61
CA PHE A 324 -4.25 -5.52 19.89
C PHE A 324 -5.28 -4.45 19.54
N ARG A 325 -4.88 -3.20 19.76
CA ARG A 325 -5.65 -2.04 19.30
C ARG A 325 -5.37 -1.85 17.82
N ARG A 326 -6.42 -1.60 17.05
CA ARG A 326 -6.33 -1.40 15.59
C ARG A 326 -6.80 -0.02 15.19
N ARG A 327 -6.20 0.51 14.14
CA ARG A 327 -6.70 1.65 13.41
C ARG A 327 -6.96 1.23 11.98
N VAL A 328 -8.16 1.55 11.53
CA VAL A 328 -8.60 1.34 10.16
C VAL A 328 -8.56 2.68 9.46
N MET A 329 -8.11 2.67 8.21
CA MET A 329 -8.31 3.78 7.29
C MET A 329 -8.89 3.24 5.99
N LEU A 330 -9.91 3.94 5.52
CA LEU A 330 -10.53 3.72 4.22
C LEU A 330 -10.30 4.97 3.40
N GLY A 331 -9.78 4.80 2.19
CA GLY A 331 -9.64 5.86 1.20
C GLY A 331 -10.42 5.48 -0.05
N ALA A 332 -11.03 6.47 -0.69
CA ALA A 332 -11.75 6.35 -1.94
C ALA A 332 -11.21 7.44 -2.86
N VAL A 333 -10.55 7.05 -3.94
CA VAL A 333 -9.75 7.96 -4.76
C VAL A 333 -10.01 7.71 -6.22
N ARG A 334 -10.42 8.76 -6.91
CA ARG A 334 -10.54 8.76 -8.37
C ARG A 334 -9.19 9.08 -9.01
N PRO A 335 -8.66 8.23 -9.90
CA PRO A 335 -7.54 8.58 -10.77
C PRO A 335 -7.86 9.86 -11.54
N ARG A 336 -6.87 10.73 -11.78
CA ARG A 336 -7.09 11.97 -12.55
C ARG A 336 -6.78 11.83 -14.03
N ASN A 337 -6.02 10.81 -14.40
CA ASN A 337 -5.45 10.68 -15.73
C ASN A 337 -6.02 9.48 -16.49
N VAL A 338 -7.10 8.88 -16.00
CA VAL A 338 -7.87 7.87 -16.71
C VAL A 338 -9.09 8.54 -17.30
N VAL A 339 -9.29 8.44 -18.61
CA VAL A 339 -10.43 9.07 -19.30
C VAL A 339 -11.63 8.13 -19.22
N ILE A 340 -12.62 8.50 -18.40
CA ILE A 340 -13.91 7.79 -18.38
C ILE A 340 -14.58 8.00 -19.75
N GLN A 341 -14.84 6.90 -20.46
CA GLN A 341 -15.54 6.91 -21.75
C GLN A 341 -16.88 7.67 -21.57
N GLY A 342 -17.20 8.63 -22.46
CA GLY A 342 -18.49 9.35 -22.42
C GLY A 342 -18.55 10.64 -21.61
N SER A 343 -17.49 11.03 -20.88
CA SER A 343 -17.41 12.31 -20.16
C SER A 343 -16.89 13.45 -21.06
N ILE A 344 -17.79 14.07 -21.86
CA ILE A 344 -17.61 15.43 -22.41
C ILE A 344 -18.92 16.23 -22.34
#